data_AF-A0AB34FFN6-F1
#
_entry.id   AF-A0AB34FFN6-F1
#
_cell.length_a   1.000
_cell.length_b   1.000
_cell.length_c   1.000
_cell.angle_alpha   90.00
_cell.angle_beta   90.00
_cell.angle_gamma   90.00
#
_symmetry.space_group_name_H-M   'P 1'
#
loop_
_entity.id
_entity.type
_entity.pdbx_description
1 polymer ?
#
loop_
_entity_poly.entity_id
_entity_poly.type
_entity_poly.pdbx_seq_one_letter_code
_entity_poly.pdbx_strand_id
1 'polypeptide(L)'
;MTTGMSQACLRCKRQKRKCDRIEYIAHWTSSLNRGITFRLNRRCHYEVADGTARALPVPDLLDLTPPNISQTLEGQVSAVIGHGPRLHEAAHAYFSTVHPWLPVISEAGHYHRLSVSRTQPMKADFSLLTLTMFLICALPENGKLPARTTSLYALLKSFVGMLEALNINSIEMLHTRLLISIFEAGHGLLPAAYISAGSNLRAAVAVGANAPSSDTLLKRFGSAERAVSVQRTWRGLVIANRYATLLSGEHEGFCSLSKNPAEVYDYDTVKPDAMSSHIDAFTKLAHASRLVEQALTHTHEVTPHHEFNTSEAIQIITTATSLMATFADGDPSERNVSSSSLALCRSAMMEILSYGCHVKNPDSETCNLAALNMLKSTLQAYVKLWIDILVNRDDKQILMKLLRDATAGFVAITDAPAILFLPELVELYPRAKVVLVTRDPDQWFRSMSSLMRKVAPHPLVLRVLLWPCPTWRWFPLWIQYIGDVNRERIGAISSKDYILRFNDWVRNNVPADNMITMELPQGWEPLAEFLDRPVPNEPFPRANESAILPLISRKIYVTAGVVWAIILSGAGVLAWSGRGIWKSAVA
;
A
#
# COMPACT_ATOMS: atom_id res chain seq x y z
N MET A 1 -35.73 26.05 18.60
CA MET A 1 -36.39 25.52 19.81
C MET A 1 -35.33 24.90 20.70
N THR A 2 -35.21 25.36 21.94
CA THR A 2 -34.24 24.90 22.94
C THR A 2 -34.56 23.48 23.40
N THR A 3 -33.87 22.47 22.85
CA THR A 3 -33.93 21.10 23.37
C THR A 3 -33.11 21.02 24.65
N GLY A 4 -33.76 21.25 25.81
CA GLY A 4 -33.11 21.09 27.11
C GLY A 4 -32.79 19.62 27.38
N MET A 5 -31.51 19.25 27.42
CA MET A 5 -31.10 17.99 28.06
C MET A 5 -31.20 18.14 29.58
N SER A 6 -31.86 17.18 30.23
CA SER A 6 -32.25 17.20 31.65
C SER A 6 -31.14 16.89 32.66
N GLN A 7 -29.90 16.66 32.22
CA GLN A 7 -28.83 16.22 33.12
C GLN A 7 -27.97 17.38 33.67
N ALA A 8 -27.86 17.45 35.01
CA ALA A 8 -26.88 18.28 35.70
C ALA A 8 -25.45 17.76 35.48
N CYS A 9 -24.46 18.65 35.35
CA CYS A 9 -23.06 18.25 35.17
C CYS A 9 -22.55 17.44 36.38
N LEU A 10 -21.50 16.62 36.19
CA LEU A 10 -20.97 15.72 37.23
C LEU A 10 -20.64 16.44 38.54
N ARG A 11 -20.17 17.70 38.45
CA ARG A 11 -19.87 18.52 39.61
C ARG A 11 -21.13 19.00 40.33
N CYS A 12 -22.11 19.55 39.62
CA CYS A 12 -23.39 19.96 40.20
C CYS A 12 -24.14 18.78 40.80
N LYS A 13 -24.04 17.60 40.17
CA LYS A 13 -24.55 16.32 40.67
C LYS A 13 -23.86 15.92 41.99
N ARG A 14 -22.51 15.98 42.05
CA ARG A 14 -21.74 15.73 43.29
C ARG A 14 -22.05 16.74 44.40
N GLN A 15 -22.29 18.00 44.04
CA GLN A 15 -22.52 19.09 45.01
C GLN A 15 -23.99 19.29 45.38
N LYS A 16 -24.93 18.50 44.82
CA LYS A 16 -26.39 18.63 45.01
C LYS A 16 -26.91 20.06 44.75
N ARG A 17 -26.37 20.75 43.74
CA ARG A 17 -26.76 22.13 43.38
C ARG A 17 -27.44 22.18 42.01
N LYS A 18 -28.37 23.13 41.84
CA LYS A 18 -29.02 23.42 40.56
C LYS A 18 -27.98 23.92 39.55
N CYS A 19 -28.01 23.39 38.33
CA CYS A 19 -27.08 23.74 37.27
C CYS A 19 -27.70 24.85 36.40
N ASP A 20 -27.17 26.08 36.50
CA ASP A 20 -27.62 27.22 35.68
C ASP A 20 -27.04 27.08 34.26
N ARG A 21 -27.80 26.47 33.34
CA ARG A 21 -27.39 26.18 31.95
C ARG A 21 -27.71 27.38 31.05
N ILE A 22 -26.71 27.92 30.34
CA ILE A 22 -26.92 28.77 29.15
C ILE A 22 -26.15 28.07 28.03
N GLU A 23 -26.86 27.48 27.07
CA GLU A 23 -26.24 26.93 25.86
C GLU A 23 -25.86 28.11 24.95
N TYR A 24 -24.56 28.33 24.78
CA TYR A 24 -24.09 28.81 23.49
C TYR A 24 -24.08 27.61 22.56
N ILE A 25 -24.80 27.70 21.44
CA ILE A 25 -24.68 26.77 20.33
C ILE A 25 -23.24 26.90 19.81
N ALA A 26 -22.34 26.08 20.35
CA ALA A 26 -21.00 25.92 19.85
C ALA A 26 -21.07 25.04 18.61
N HIS A 27 -21.51 25.61 17.48
CA HIS A 27 -21.15 25.07 16.19
C HIS A 27 -19.61 25.12 16.10
N TRP A 28 -18.98 23.97 15.84
CA TRP A 28 -17.69 23.90 15.15
C TRP A 28 -16.38 24.23 15.88
N THR A 29 -16.27 24.04 17.20
CA THR A 29 -14.94 24.06 17.85
C THR A 29 -14.72 23.00 18.94
N SER A 30 -13.81 22.06 18.63
CA SER A 30 -13.09 21.13 19.53
C SER A 30 -13.88 20.05 20.27
N SER A 31 -13.22 18.91 20.42
CA SER A 31 -13.71 17.74 21.14
C SER A 31 -14.08 18.05 22.61
N LEU A 32 -15.13 17.36 23.05
CA LEU A 32 -15.84 17.45 24.33
C LEU A 32 -16.90 18.56 24.39
N ASN A 33 -18.13 18.18 24.72
CA ASN A 33 -19.22 19.05 25.17
C ASN A 33 -18.74 19.94 26.33
N ARG A 34 -18.23 21.15 26.03
CA ARG A 34 -17.71 22.12 27.01
C ARG A 34 -18.70 23.26 27.17
N GLY A 35 -19.67 23.10 28.07
CA GLY A 35 -20.49 24.21 28.55
C GLY A 35 -19.81 24.93 29.73
N ILE A 36 -19.64 26.25 29.64
CA ILE A 36 -19.22 27.11 30.76
C ILE A 36 -20.48 27.72 31.38
N THR A 37 -20.66 27.64 32.69
CA THR A 37 -21.70 28.38 33.41
C THR A 37 -21.21 29.79 33.75
N PHE A 38 -22.01 30.80 33.44
CA PHE A 38 -21.63 32.23 33.46
C PHE A 38 -21.27 32.78 34.85
N ARG A 39 -21.64 32.08 35.94
CA ARG A 39 -21.45 32.61 37.31
C ARG A 39 -20.07 32.38 37.93
N LEU A 40 -19.23 31.49 37.40
CA LEU A 40 -17.97 31.12 38.08
C LEU A 40 -16.74 30.93 37.18
N ASN A 41 -16.83 31.17 35.86
CA ASN A 41 -15.72 31.05 34.91
C ASN A 41 -14.86 29.77 35.09
N ARG A 42 -15.50 28.59 35.31
CA ARG A 42 -14.82 27.30 35.49
C ARG A 42 -15.51 26.18 34.71
N ARG A 43 -14.71 25.26 34.16
CA ARG A 43 -15.12 24.18 33.24
C ARG A 43 -15.98 23.12 33.96
N CYS A 44 -17.05 22.65 33.30
CA CYS A 44 -17.88 21.53 33.76
C CYS A 44 -17.67 20.29 32.87
N HIS A 45 -17.57 19.10 33.49
CA HIS A 45 -17.44 17.81 32.82
C HIS A 45 -18.75 17.01 32.87
N TYR A 46 -19.05 16.27 31.79
CA TYR A 46 -20.21 15.41 31.62
C TYR A 46 -19.75 13.98 31.26
N GLU A 47 -20.53 12.97 31.67
CA GLU A 47 -20.35 11.59 31.18
C GLU A 47 -20.66 11.55 29.68
N VAL A 48 -19.73 11.01 28.89
CA VAL A 48 -19.99 10.69 27.48
C VAL A 48 -20.74 9.37 27.49
N ALA A 49 -22.07 9.42 27.41
CA ALA A 49 -22.85 8.21 27.22
C ALA A 49 -22.51 7.63 25.83
N ASP A 50 -22.14 6.35 25.77
CA ASP A 50 -22.27 5.58 24.53
C ASP A 50 -23.72 5.73 24.06
N GLY A 51 -23.86 6.31 22.87
CA GLY A 51 -25.08 6.98 22.45
C GLY A 51 -26.29 6.06 22.41
N THR A 52 -27.32 6.38 23.17
CA THR A 52 -28.67 5.83 22.96
C THR A 52 -29.09 6.09 21.51
N ALA A 53 -29.47 5.04 20.78
CA ALA A 53 -29.94 5.16 19.40
C ALA A 53 -31.09 6.19 19.30
N ARG A 54 -30.93 7.18 18.42
CA ARG A 54 -31.94 8.20 18.15
C ARG A 54 -32.30 8.15 16.67
N ALA A 55 -33.58 8.27 16.36
CA ALA A 55 -34.03 8.44 14.98
C ALA A 55 -33.38 9.69 14.36
N LEU A 56 -32.79 9.52 13.18
CA LEU A 56 -32.27 10.63 12.40
C LEU A 56 -33.46 11.38 11.77
N PRO A 57 -33.43 12.72 11.71
CA PRO A 57 -34.44 13.47 10.97
C PRO A 57 -34.31 13.13 9.48
N VAL A 58 -35.36 12.55 8.91
CA VAL A 58 -35.47 12.32 7.45
C VAL A 58 -36.09 13.57 6.84
N PRO A 59 -35.54 14.11 5.73
CA PRO A 59 -36.17 15.23 5.01
C PRO A 59 -37.58 14.89 4.55
N ASP A 60 -38.47 15.89 4.50
CA ASP A 60 -39.75 15.73 3.83
C ASP A 60 -39.51 15.46 2.33
N LEU A 61 -40.32 14.59 1.72
CA LEU A 61 -40.22 14.26 0.29
C LEU A 61 -40.39 15.51 -0.59
N LEU A 62 -41.22 16.46 -0.16
CA LEU A 62 -41.43 17.73 -0.86
C LEU A 62 -40.22 18.68 -0.76
N ASP A 63 -39.36 18.49 0.23
CA ASP A 63 -38.16 19.32 0.42
C ASP A 63 -36.97 18.84 -0.42
N LEU A 64 -37.04 17.64 -1.02
CA LEU A 64 -35.99 17.05 -1.87
C LEU A 64 -35.93 17.67 -3.28
N THR A 65 -35.96 18.99 -3.34
CA THR A 65 -35.85 19.75 -4.60
C THR A 65 -34.38 20.10 -4.90
N PRO A 66 -33.97 20.20 -6.18
CA PRO A 66 -32.61 20.62 -6.55
C PRO A 66 -32.09 21.90 -5.85
N PRO A 67 -32.88 23.00 -5.71
CA PRO A 67 -32.42 24.19 -5.01
C PRO A 67 -32.21 23.95 -3.51
N ASN A 68 -33.14 23.23 -2.84
CA ASN A 68 -33.00 22.91 -1.42
C ASN A 68 -31.78 22.03 -1.16
N ILE A 69 -31.49 21.08 -2.04
CA ILE A 69 -30.31 20.21 -1.95
C ILE A 69 -29.03 21.01 -2.15
N SER A 70 -29.01 21.93 -3.13
CA SER A 70 -27.88 22.82 -3.37
C SER A 70 -27.60 23.71 -2.15
N GLN A 71 -28.64 24.33 -1.59
CA GLN A 71 -28.54 25.15 -0.39
C GLN A 71 -28.12 24.34 0.84
N THR A 72 -28.62 23.10 0.97
CA THR A 72 -28.23 22.20 2.04
C THR A 72 -26.75 21.85 1.95
N LEU A 73 -26.26 21.52 0.75
CA LEU A 73 -24.84 21.21 0.51
C LEU A 73 -23.94 22.42 0.80
N GLU A 74 -24.33 23.62 0.38
CA GLU A 74 -23.60 24.86 0.71
C GLU A 74 -23.62 25.16 2.22
N GLY A 75 -24.75 24.90 2.89
CA GLY A 75 -24.85 24.93 4.34
C GLY A 75 -23.93 23.91 5.01
N GLN A 76 -23.81 22.70 4.44
CA GLN A 76 -22.85 21.70 4.91
C GLN A 76 -21.41 22.12 4.66
N VAL A 77 -21.07 22.80 3.57
CA VAL A 77 -19.71 23.37 3.37
C VAL A 77 -19.40 24.37 4.49
N SER A 78 -20.34 25.27 4.76
CA SER A 78 -20.21 26.31 5.80
C SER A 78 -20.12 25.73 7.20
N ALA A 79 -20.91 24.69 7.49
CA ALA A 79 -20.77 23.93 8.70
C ALA A 79 -19.41 23.23 8.71
N VAL A 80 -19.13 22.35 7.74
CA VAL A 80 -18.04 21.38 7.73
C VAL A 80 -16.64 21.98 7.66
N ILE A 81 -16.47 23.07 6.94
CA ILE A 81 -15.16 23.68 6.71
C ILE A 81 -15.13 25.06 7.34
N GLY A 82 -16.21 25.81 7.19
CA GLY A 82 -16.30 27.22 7.58
C GLY A 82 -16.30 28.13 6.36
N HIS A 83 -16.01 29.42 6.58
CA HIS A 83 -16.02 30.45 5.53
C HIS A 83 -14.61 30.95 5.21
N GLY A 84 -14.45 31.49 4.00
CA GLY A 84 -13.28 32.29 3.59
C GLY A 84 -11.93 31.60 3.85
N PRO A 85 -11.15 32.01 4.87
CA PRO A 85 -9.82 31.46 5.14
C PRO A 85 -9.79 29.93 5.28
N ARG A 86 -10.76 29.34 6.01
CA ARG A 86 -10.78 27.89 6.23
C ARG A 86 -11.05 27.09 4.95
N LEU A 87 -11.83 27.65 4.03
CA LEU A 87 -12.04 27.04 2.71
C LEU A 87 -10.75 27.06 1.89
N HIS A 88 -9.99 28.15 1.97
CA HIS A 88 -8.70 28.26 1.31
C HIS A 88 -7.67 27.31 1.92
N GLU A 89 -7.62 27.18 3.25
CA GLU A 89 -6.79 26.20 3.95
C GLU A 89 -7.12 24.75 3.56
N ALA A 90 -8.42 24.40 3.48
CA ALA A 90 -8.85 23.08 3.04
C ALA A 90 -8.46 22.78 1.58
N ALA A 91 -8.64 23.76 0.68
CA ALA A 91 -8.20 23.64 -0.71
C ALA A 91 -6.68 23.50 -0.80
N HIS A 92 -5.93 24.33 -0.07
CA HIS A 92 -4.47 24.26 -0.01
C HIS A 92 -3.99 22.91 0.52
N ALA A 93 -4.63 22.35 1.55
CA ALA A 93 -4.30 21.01 2.05
C ALA A 93 -4.43 19.96 0.94
N TYR A 94 -5.51 20.00 0.14
CA TYR A 94 -5.65 19.11 -1.01
C TYR A 94 -4.56 19.32 -2.07
N PHE A 95 -4.31 20.57 -2.48
CA PHE A 95 -3.35 20.88 -3.54
C PHE A 95 -1.90 20.62 -3.14
N SER A 96 -1.57 20.68 -1.84
CA SER A 96 -0.25 20.35 -1.33
C SER A 96 -0.04 18.85 -1.06
N THR A 97 -1.10 18.07 -0.84
CA THR A 97 -0.97 16.65 -0.41
C THR A 97 -1.47 15.64 -1.44
N VAL A 98 -2.62 15.87 -2.09
CA VAL A 98 -3.27 14.92 -3.01
C VAL A 98 -2.94 15.24 -4.46
N HIS A 99 -3.03 16.51 -4.84
CA HIS A 99 -2.80 16.96 -6.21
C HIS A 99 -1.42 16.56 -6.81
N PRO A 100 -0.30 16.55 -6.05
CA PRO A 100 1.01 16.20 -6.62
C PRO A 100 1.07 14.79 -7.21
N TRP A 101 0.28 13.84 -6.70
CA TRP A 101 0.20 12.47 -7.22
C TRP A 101 -1.10 12.16 -7.95
N LEU A 102 -2.13 13.02 -7.85
CA LEU A 102 -3.41 12.90 -8.54
C LEU A 102 -3.88 14.26 -9.11
N PRO A 103 -3.26 14.77 -10.19
CA PRO A 103 -3.53 16.10 -10.73
C PRO A 103 -4.79 16.17 -11.62
N VAL A 104 -5.94 15.67 -11.12
CA VAL A 104 -7.21 15.60 -11.87
C VAL A 104 -8.05 16.89 -11.79
N ILE A 105 -7.86 17.68 -10.74
CA ILE A 105 -8.54 18.97 -10.51
C ILE A 105 -7.59 20.12 -10.85
N SER A 106 -8.02 21.09 -11.67
CA SER A 106 -7.25 22.33 -11.95
C SER A 106 -7.20 23.22 -10.70
N GLU A 107 -5.99 23.51 -10.20
CA GLU A 107 -5.79 24.39 -9.04
C GLU A 107 -6.28 25.81 -9.30
N ALA A 108 -5.83 26.42 -10.40
CA ALA A 108 -6.25 27.76 -10.80
C ALA A 108 -7.77 27.82 -11.03
N GLY A 109 -8.33 26.82 -11.71
CA GLY A 109 -9.78 26.73 -11.95
C GLY A 109 -10.59 26.56 -10.67
N HIS A 110 -10.08 25.80 -9.70
CA HIS A 110 -10.74 25.62 -8.40
C HIS A 110 -10.74 26.91 -7.58
N TYR A 111 -9.59 27.59 -7.44
CA TYR A 111 -9.52 28.86 -6.71
C TYR A 111 -10.34 29.97 -7.36
N HIS A 112 -10.41 30.02 -8.69
CA HIS A 112 -11.30 30.95 -9.39
C HIS A 112 -12.77 30.69 -9.03
N ARG A 113 -13.22 29.44 -8.95
CA ARG A 113 -14.60 29.14 -8.53
C ARG A 113 -14.86 29.46 -7.06
N LEU A 114 -13.87 29.25 -6.18
CA LEU A 114 -13.95 29.65 -4.77
C LEU A 114 -14.01 31.19 -4.59
N SER A 115 -13.43 31.96 -5.52
CA SER A 115 -13.55 33.42 -5.47
C SER A 115 -14.93 33.88 -5.93
N VAL A 116 -15.48 33.26 -6.99
CA VAL A 116 -16.84 33.52 -7.49
C VAL A 116 -17.90 33.14 -6.46
N SER A 117 -17.70 32.07 -5.67
CA SER A 117 -18.65 31.65 -4.64
C SER A 117 -18.81 32.63 -3.47
N ARG A 118 -18.00 33.70 -3.42
CA ARG A 118 -18.18 34.79 -2.46
C ARG A 118 -19.36 35.69 -2.81
N THR A 119 -19.73 35.75 -4.09
CA THR A 119 -20.80 36.62 -4.60
C THR A 119 -21.98 35.85 -5.17
N GLN A 120 -21.80 34.57 -5.48
CA GLN A 120 -22.83 33.71 -6.07
C GLN A 120 -22.95 32.40 -5.28
N PRO A 121 -24.15 31.81 -5.17
CA PRO A 121 -24.33 30.54 -4.47
C PRO A 121 -23.57 29.42 -5.18
N MET A 122 -22.97 28.53 -4.38
CA MET A 122 -22.25 27.38 -4.92
C MET A 122 -23.22 26.37 -5.56
N LYS A 123 -22.85 25.84 -6.73
CA LYS A 123 -23.56 24.70 -7.32
C LYS A 123 -23.39 23.46 -6.45
N ALA A 124 -24.41 22.60 -6.40
CA ALA A 124 -24.43 21.39 -5.57
C ALA A 124 -23.20 20.49 -5.80
N ASP A 125 -22.84 20.24 -7.05
CA ASP A 125 -21.70 19.41 -7.43
C ASP A 125 -20.35 20.00 -6.99
N PHE A 126 -20.20 21.33 -7.10
CA PHE A 126 -19.01 22.03 -6.61
C PHE A 126 -18.93 22.06 -5.07
N SER A 127 -20.05 22.24 -4.38
CA SER A 127 -20.14 22.13 -2.91
C SER A 127 -19.75 20.73 -2.43
N LEU A 128 -20.25 19.69 -3.09
CA LEU A 128 -19.95 18.31 -2.77
C LEU A 128 -18.46 17.97 -3.04
N LEU A 129 -17.90 18.45 -4.15
CA LEU A 129 -16.47 18.32 -4.44
C LEU A 129 -15.61 18.95 -3.36
N THR A 130 -15.97 20.16 -2.91
CA THR A 130 -15.25 20.90 -1.85
C THR A 130 -15.24 20.12 -0.53
N LEU A 131 -16.39 19.56 -0.13
CA LEU A 131 -16.49 18.70 1.05
C LEU A 131 -15.65 17.42 0.92
N THR A 132 -15.59 16.86 -0.29
CA THR A 132 -14.86 15.62 -0.56
C THR A 132 -13.35 15.85 -0.60
N MET A 133 -12.88 16.99 -1.12
CA MET A 133 -11.48 17.43 -1.03
C MET A 133 -11.05 17.59 0.43
N PHE A 134 -11.94 18.05 1.30
CA PHE A 134 -11.70 18.07 2.74
C PHE A 134 -11.66 16.67 3.36
N LEU A 135 -12.58 15.77 2.96
CA LEU A 135 -12.64 14.39 3.46
C LEU A 135 -11.37 13.59 3.13
N ILE A 136 -10.87 13.65 1.89
CA ILE A 136 -9.71 12.85 1.46
C ILE A 136 -8.43 13.23 2.21
N CYS A 137 -8.35 14.45 2.74
CA CYS A 137 -7.22 14.91 3.55
C CYS A 137 -7.31 14.49 5.03
N ALA A 138 -8.37 13.77 5.43
CA ALA A 138 -8.53 13.31 6.80
C ALA A 138 -7.55 12.17 7.12
N LEU A 139 -6.79 12.33 8.21
CA LEU A 139 -5.87 11.31 8.71
C LEU A 139 -6.50 10.51 9.86
N PRO A 140 -6.21 9.20 9.98
CA PRO A 140 -6.67 8.40 11.10
C PRO A 140 -5.98 8.81 12.41
N GLU A 141 -6.74 8.85 13.50
CA GLU A 141 -6.22 9.09 14.85
C GLU A 141 -6.02 7.73 15.53
N ASN A 142 -4.80 7.43 16.01
CA ASN A 142 -4.45 6.14 16.63
C ASN A 142 -4.79 4.91 15.77
N GLY A 143 -4.71 5.04 14.44
CA GLY A 143 -5.02 3.96 13.50
C GLY A 143 -6.53 3.68 13.31
N LYS A 144 -7.42 4.55 13.80
CA LYS A 144 -8.86 4.48 13.55
C LYS A 144 -9.38 5.79 12.96
N LEU A 145 -10.41 5.69 12.11
CA LEU A 145 -11.12 6.86 11.61
C LEU A 145 -11.90 7.53 12.75
N PRO A 146 -11.75 8.85 12.94
CA PRO A 146 -12.61 9.58 13.87
C PRO A 146 -14.07 9.41 13.50
N ALA A 147 -14.96 9.26 14.49
CA ALA A 147 -16.41 9.07 14.26
C ALA A 147 -17.01 10.18 13.39
N ARG A 148 -16.47 11.40 13.47
CA ARG A 148 -16.85 12.54 12.64
C ARG A 148 -16.52 12.33 11.17
N THR A 149 -15.35 11.80 10.86
CA THR A 149 -14.90 11.52 9.50
C THR A 149 -15.74 10.40 8.88
N THR A 150 -16.03 9.35 9.66
CA THR A 150 -16.95 8.28 9.24
C THR A 150 -18.35 8.82 8.94
N SER A 151 -18.86 9.71 9.79
CA SER A 151 -20.17 10.36 9.58
C SER A 151 -20.18 11.25 8.35
N LEU A 152 -19.11 12.03 8.13
CA LEU A 152 -18.95 12.86 6.94
C LEU A 152 -18.91 11.99 5.67
N TYR A 153 -18.12 10.92 5.65
CA TYR A 153 -18.08 9.98 4.53
C TYR A 153 -19.47 9.42 4.19
N ALA A 154 -20.22 8.94 5.19
CA ALA A 154 -21.58 8.43 4.98
C ALA A 154 -22.52 9.53 4.42
N LEU A 155 -22.41 10.76 4.95
CA LEU A 155 -23.18 11.90 4.46
C LEU A 155 -22.84 12.22 3.00
N LEU A 156 -21.57 12.28 2.62
CA LEU A 156 -21.16 12.59 1.24
C LEU A 156 -21.60 11.47 0.27
N LYS A 157 -21.50 10.20 0.65
CA LYS A 157 -22.06 9.08 -0.14
C LYS A 157 -23.56 9.22 -0.36
N SER A 158 -24.32 9.65 0.65
CA SER A 158 -25.76 9.89 0.50
C SER A 158 -26.07 11.02 -0.48
N PHE A 159 -25.30 12.12 -0.45
CA PHE A 159 -25.45 13.21 -1.40
C PHE A 159 -25.05 12.82 -2.82
N VAL A 160 -24.05 11.95 -3.00
CA VAL A 160 -23.74 11.39 -4.32
C VAL A 160 -24.97 10.68 -4.90
N GLY A 161 -25.60 9.78 -4.14
CA GLY A 161 -26.81 9.07 -4.59
C GLY A 161 -27.99 10.02 -4.85
N MET A 162 -28.14 11.08 -4.05
CA MET A 162 -29.19 12.08 -4.24
C MET A 162 -28.98 12.91 -5.52
N LEU A 163 -27.76 13.38 -5.79
CA LEU A 163 -27.44 14.11 -7.03
C LEU A 163 -27.52 13.20 -8.26
N GLU A 164 -27.21 11.91 -8.12
CA GLU A 164 -27.44 10.90 -9.16
C GLU A 164 -28.93 10.72 -9.49
N ALA A 165 -29.79 10.65 -8.48
CA ALA A 165 -31.24 10.59 -8.68
C ALA A 165 -31.79 11.85 -9.38
N LEU A 166 -31.12 12.98 -9.24
CA LEU A 166 -31.41 14.23 -9.97
C LEU A 166 -30.78 14.29 -11.37
N ASN A 167 -30.19 13.19 -11.87
CA ASN A 167 -29.48 13.10 -13.14
C ASN A 167 -28.30 14.08 -13.28
N ILE A 168 -27.65 14.44 -12.17
CA ILE A 168 -26.47 15.31 -12.20
C ILE A 168 -25.22 14.44 -12.40
N ASN A 169 -24.58 14.59 -13.56
CA ASN A 169 -23.36 13.86 -13.92
C ASN A 169 -22.33 14.80 -14.56
N SER A 170 -21.82 15.76 -13.79
CA SER A 170 -20.80 16.72 -14.20
C SER A 170 -19.37 16.19 -13.98
N ILE A 171 -18.36 16.92 -14.48
CA ILE A 171 -16.94 16.60 -14.24
C ILE A 171 -16.64 16.68 -12.73
N GLU A 172 -17.22 17.65 -12.03
CA GLU A 172 -17.13 17.80 -10.58
C GLU A 172 -17.69 16.58 -9.83
N MET A 173 -18.75 15.96 -10.35
CA MET A 173 -19.25 14.71 -9.80
C MET A 173 -18.31 13.53 -10.06
N LEU A 174 -17.64 13.48 -11.22
CA LEU A 174 -16.61 12.47 -11.48
C LEU A 174 -15.41 12.62 -10.52
N HIS A 175 -14.97 13.85 -10.27
CA HIS A 175 -13.93 14.16 -9.30
C HIS A 175 -14.34 13.77 -7.88
N THR A 176 -15.56 14.12 -7.47
CA THR A 176 -16.13 13.76 -6.17
C THR A 176 -16.09 12.24 -5.96
N ARG A 177 -16.66 11.48 -6.89
CA ARG A 177 -16.70 10.03 -6.80
C ARG A 177 -15.30 9.41 -6.80
N LEU A 178 -14.36 9.96 -7.57
CA LEU A 178 -12.97 9.49 -7.63
C LEU A 178 -12.28 9.66 -6.26
N LEU A 179 -12.42 10.84 -5.65
CA LEU A 179 -11.83 11.10 -4.34
C LEU A 179 -12.45 10.22 -3.25
N ILE A 180 -13.75 9.92 -3.33
CA ILE A 180 -14.41 8.96 -2.44
C ILE A 180 -13.85 7.54 -2.62
N SER A 181 -13.72 7.05 -3.86
CA SER A 181 -13.14 5.74 -4.14
C SER A 181 -11.73 5.59 -3.56
N ILE A 182 -10.91 6.65 -3.68
CA ILE A 182 -9.55 6.65 -3.14
C ILE A 182 -9.56 6.71 -1.60
N PHE A 183 -10.47 7.49 -1.01
CA PHE A 183 -10.65 7.52 0.44
C PHE A 183 -11.03 6.13 0.97
N GLU A 184 -11.98 5.46 0.31
CA GLU A 184 -12.42 4.10 0.66
C GLU A 184 -11.26 3.11 0.58
N ALA A 185 -10.50 3.12 -0.52
CA ALA A 185 -9.34 2.24 -0.70
C ALA A 185 -8.24 2.51 0.35
N GLY A 186 -7.89 3.78 0.57
CA GLY A 186 -6.85 4.18 1.51
C GLY A 186 -7.17 3.87 2.98
N HIS A 187 -8.45 3.70 3.31
CA HIS A 187 -8.90 3.35 4.67
C HIS A 187 -9.34 1.87 4.81
N GLY A 188 -9.08 1.04 3.79
CA GLY A 188 -9.37 -0.40 3.84
C GLY A 188 -10.85 -0.76 3.71
N LEU A 189 -11.69 0.14 3.16
CA LEU A 189 -13.11 -0.10 2.88
C LEU A 189 -13.28 -0.75 1.49
N LEU A 190 -12.65 -1.92 1.29
CA LEU A 190 -12.42 -2.50 -0.03
C LEU A 190 -13.70 -2.76 -0.86
N PRO A 191 -14.78 -3.36 -0.31
CA PRO A 191 -16.01 -3.57 -1.09
C PRO A 191 -16.66 -2.25 -1.56
N ALA A 192 -16.60 -1.22 -0.72
CA ALA A 192 -17.11 0.10 -1.08
C ALA A 192 -16.26 0.73 -2.19
N ALA A 193 -14.93 0.66 -2.05
CA ALA A 193 -13.99 1.18 -3.05
C ALA A 193 -14.21 0.56 -4.43
N TYR A 194 -14.38 -0.77 -4.49
CA TYR A 194 -14.66 -1.50 -5.73
C TYR A 194 -15.95 -1.03 -6.40
N ILE A 195 -17.06 -0.96 -5.65
CA ILE A 195 -18.37 -0.54 -6.16
C ILE A 195 -18.31 0.93 -6.64
N SER A 196 -17.73 1.82 -5.84
CA SER A 196 -17.61 3.25 -6.18
C SER A 196 -16.76 3.47 -7.43
N ALA A 197 -15.63 2.76 -7.53
CA ALA A 197 -14.73 2.93 -8.67
C ALA A 197 -15.39 2.44 -9.98
N GLY A 198 -16.05 1.28 -9.93
CA GLY A 198 -16.76 0.72 -11.08
C GLY A 198 -17.96 1.57 -11.52
N SER A 199 -18.75 2.10 -10.57
CA SER A 199 -19.88 2.98 -10.90
C SER A 199 -19.42 4.29 -11.52
N ASN A 200 -18.34 4.89 -11.01
CA ASN A 200 -17.81 6.14 -11.50
C ASN A 200 -17.23 6.02 -12.91
N LEU A 201 -16.63 4.87 -13.24
CA LEU A 201 -16.13 4.61 -14.58
C LEU A 201 -17.27 4.60 -15.62
N ARG A 202 -18.41 3.97 -15.30
CA ARG A 202 -19.62 4.02 -16.13
C ARG A 202 -20.17 5.44 -16.24
N ALA A 203 -20.17 6.20 -15.14
CA ALA A 203 -20.59 7.60 -15.15
C ALA A 203 -19.70 8.45 -16.09
N ALA A 204 -18.38 8.19 -16.11
CA ALA A 204 -17.44 8.89 -16.98
C ALA A 204 -17.62 8.56 -18.47
N VAL A 205 -17.90 7.29 -18.79
CA VAL A 205 -18.27 6.88 -20.15
C VAL A 205 -19.54 7.60 -20.62
N ALA A 206 -20.56 7.73 -19.75
CA ALA A 206 -21.78 8.46 -20.08
C ALA A 206 -21.53 9.96 -20.38
N VAL A 207 -20.56 10.60 -19.70
CA VAL A 207 -20.11 11.97 -19.99
C VAL A 207 -19.31 12.06 -21.29
N GLY A 208 -18.75 10.94 -21.77
CA GLY A 208 -17.86 10.87 -22.92
C GLY A 208 -16.41 11.20 -22.58
N ALA A 209 -16.00 10.97 -21.33
CA ALA A 209 -14.62 11.15 -20.90
C ALA A 209 -13.66 10.13 -21.54
N ASN A 210 -14.20 9.01 -22.03
CA ASN A 210 -13.48 7.93 -22.71
C ASN A 210 -13.32 8.15 -24.24
N ALA A 211 -13.41 9.41 -24.72
CA ALA A 211 -13.18 9.71 -26.13
C ALA A 211 -11.69 9.52 -26.53
N PRO A 212 -11.38 8.84 -27.65
CA PRO A 212 -10.04 8.32 -27.95
C PRO A 212 -9.02 9.40 -28.36
N SER A 213 -9.48 10.57 -28.84
CA SER A 213 -8.60 11.63 -29.32
C SER A 213 -8.84 12.96 -28.60
N SER A 214 -7.76 13.73 -28.42
CA SER A 214 -7.81 15.09 -27.87
C SER A 214 -8.72 16.01 -28.69
N ASP A 215 -8.78 15.83 -30.01
CA ASP A 215 -9.65 16.60 -30.89
C ASP A 215 -11.13 16.30 -30.64
N THR A 216 -11.48 15.03 -30.40
CA THR A 216 -12.84 14.64 -30.02
C THR A 216 -13.24 15.26 -28.68
N LEU A 217 -12.33 15.26 -27.71
CA LEU A 217 -12.55 15.90 -26.41
C LEU A 217 -12.72 17.42 -26.56
N LEU A 218 -11.88 18.08 -27.36
CA LEU A 218 -11.98 19.52 -27.62
C LEU A 218 -13.33 19.88 -28.26
N LYS A 219 -13.76 19.13 -29.29
CA LYS A 219 -15.07 19.32 -29.93
C LYS A 219 -16.24 19.15 -28.95
N ARG A 220 -16.13 18.21 -28.01
CA ARG A 220 -17.20 17.90 -27.05
C ARG A 220 -17.27 18.89 -25.88
N PHE A 221 -16.13 19.32 -25.34
CA PHE A 221 -16.07 20.16 -24.14
C PHE A 221 -15.78 21.64 -24.43
N GLY A 222 -15.50 22.00 -25.68
CA GLY A 222 -15.40 23.37 -26.20
C GLY A 222 -14.19 24.17 -25.71
N SER A 223 -13.36 23.63 -24.82
CA SER A 223 -12.17 24.29 -24.27
C SER A 223 -11.03 23.30 -24.14
N ALA A 224 -9.83 23.71 -24.54
CA ALA A 224 -8.61 22.90 -24.41
C ALA A 224 -8.30 22.58 -22.96
N GLU A 225 -8.47 23.53 -22.04
CA GLU A 225 -8.26 23.33 -20.60
C GLU A 225 -9.20 22.25 -20.04
N ARG A 226 -10.48 22.30 -20.44
CA ARG A 226 -11.47 21.29 -20.04
C ARG A 226 -11.16 19.92 -20.64
N ALA A 227 -10.76 19.86 -21.90
CA ALA A 227 -10.38 18.60 -22.55
C ALA A 227 -9.21 17.93 -21.82
N VAL A 228 -8.17 18.69 -21.45
CA VAL A 228 -7.03 18.19 -20.66
C VAL A 228 -7.48 17.72 -19.28
N SER A 229 -8.33 18.49 -18.58
CA SER A 229 -8.85 18.10 -17.27
C SER A 229 -9.67 16.80 -17.34
N VAL A 230 -10.53 16.64 -18.36
CA VAL A 230 -11.31 15.41 -18.58
C VAL A 230 -10.39 14.23 -18.88
N GLN A 231 -9.36 14.41 -19.71
CA GLN A 231 -8.40 13.35 -20.00
C GLN A 231 -7.64 12.89 -18.74
N ARG A 232 -7.18 13.83 -17.91
CA ARG A 232 -6.55 13.52 -16.62
C ARG A 232 -7.53 12.81 -15.68
N THR A 233 -8.78 13.26 -15.65
CA THR A 233 -9.85 12.63 -14.86
C THR A 233 -10.07 11.19 -15.28
N TRP A 234 -10.19 10.92 -16.59
CA TRP A 234 -10.32 9.58 -17.12
C TRP A 234 -9.15 8.68 -16.69
N ARG A 235 -7.90 9.15 -16.81
CA ARG A 235 -6.72 8.41 -16.33
C ARG A 235 -6.81 8.09 -14.83
N GLY A 236 -7.17 9.08 -14.01
CA GLY A 236 -7.33 8.89 -12.56
C GLY A 236 -8.41 7.86 -12.21
N LEU A 237 -9.53 7.85 -12.94
CA LEU A 237 -10.61 6.88 -12.78
C LEU A 237 -10.18 5.46 -13.12
N VAL A 238 -9.48 5.28 -14.24
CA VAL A 238 -8.94 3.98 -14.64
C VAL A 238 -7.97 3.47 -13.58
N ILE A 239 -7.03 4.30 -13.13
CA ILE A 239 -6.07 3.95 -12.07
C ILE A 239 -6.79 3.51 -10.79
N ALA A 240 -7.73 4.31 -10.30
CA ALA A 240 -8.47 3.99 -9.07
C ALA A 240 -9.27 2.68 -9.20
N ASN A 241 -9.88 2.43 -10.36
CA ASN A 241 -10.59 1.19 -10.63
C ASN A 241 -9.66 -0.02 -10.62
N ARG A 242 -8.52 0.03 -11.31
CA ARG A 242 -7.54 -1.08 -11.33
C ARG A 242 -6.99 -1.34 -9.93
N TYR A 243 -6.68 -0.29 -9.18
CA TYR A 243 -6.21 -0.41 -7.81
C TYR A 243 -7.27 -1.06 -6.89
N ALA A 244 -8.53 -0.63 -6.98
CA ALA A 244 -9.62 -1.23 -6.20
C ALA A 244 -9.90 -2.69 -6.59
N THR A 245 -9.80 -3.04 -7.88
CA THR A 245 -9.92 -4.43 -8.35
C THR A 245 -8.81 -5.30 -7.78
N LEU A 246 -7.54 -4.88 -7.85
CA LEU A 246 -6.42 -5.62 -7.30
C LEU A 246 -6.56 -5.87 -5.78
N LEU A 247 -7.02 -4.86 -5.03
CA LEU A 247 -7.19 -5.01 -3.58
C LEU A 247 -8.36 -5.91 -3.18
N SER A 248 -9.39 -6.05 -4.02
CA SER A 248 -10.60 -6.77 -3.65
C SER A 248 -10.49 -8.29 -3.81
N GLY A 249 -9.48 -8.80 -4.54
CA GLY A 249 -9.20 -10.24 -4.67
C GLY A 249 -10.28 -11.10 -5.34
N GLU A 250 -11.45 -10.53 -5.65
CA GLU A 250 -12.54 -11.21 -6.37
C GLU A 250 -12.27 -11.18 -7.88
N HIS A 251 -11.49 -12.16 -8.35
CA HIS A 251 -11.14 -12.37 -9.76
C HIS A 251 -12.30 -12.91 -10.63
N GLU A 252 -13.52 -13.03 -10.09
CA GLU A 252 -14.71 -13.50 -10.81
C GLU A 252 -15.59 -12.32 -11.25
N GLY A 253 -15.08 -11.46 -12.14
CA GLY A 253 -15.89 -10.34 -12.62
C GLY A 253 -15.13 -9.27 -13.40
N PHE A 254 -13.97 -9.61 -13.98
CA PHE A 254 -13.22 -8.67 -14.80
C PHE A 254 -14.05 -8.27 -16.02
N CYS A 255 -14.73 -7.12 -15.96
CA CYS A 255 -15.18 -6.43 -17.16
C CYS A 255 -13.93 -5.83 -17.82
N SER A 256 -13.36 -6.55 -18.77
CA SER A 256 -12.46 -5.96 -19.76
C SER A 256 -13.16 -4.75 -20.36
N LEU A 257 -12.62 -3.55 -20.10
CA LEU A 257 -13.21 -2.30 -20.56
C LEU A 257 -13.05 -2.10 -22.08
N SER A 258 -12.38 -3.03 -22.76
CA SER A 258 -12.31 -3.07 -24.21
C SER A 258 -11.88 -4.44 -24.71
N LYS A 259 -12.66 -5.01 -25.65
CA LYS A 259 -12.23 -6.17 -26.46
C LYS A 259 -11.08 -5.84 -27.43
N ASN A 260 -10.59 -4.59 -27.44
CA ASN A 260 -9.44 -4.14 -28.23
C ASN A 260 -8.46 -3.35 -27.35
N PRO A 261 -7.38 -3.98 -26.85
CA PRO A 261 -6.30 -3.28 -26.12
C PRO A 261 -5.55 -2.24 -26.97
N ALA A 262 -5.72 -2.27 -28.31
CA ALA A 262 -5.14 -1.30 -29.24
C ALA A 262 -5.99 -0.02 -29.44
N GLU A 263 -7.29 -0.04 -29.13
CA GLU A 263 -8.19 1.12 -29.34
C GLU A 263 -8.33 2.01 -28.09
N VAL A 264 -7.84 1.54 -26.93
CA VAL A 264 -7.84 2.30 -25.67
C VAL A 264 -6.53 3.06 -25.54
N TYR A 265 -6.48 4.19 -26.23
CA TYR A 265 -5.57 5.32 -26.06
C TYR A 265 -4.09 5.16 -26.38
N ASP A 266 -3.68 6.02 -27.32
CA ASP A 266 -2.32 6.46 -27.57
C ASP A 266 -1.88 7.42 -26.43
N TYR A 267 -1.17 6.89 -25.44
CA TYR A 267 -0.51 7.70 -24.41
C TYR A 267 0.69 8.50 -24.97
N ASP A 268 1.17 8.15 -26.17
CA ASP A 268 2.37 8.71 -26.79
C ASP A 268 2.12 10.05 -27.52
N THR A 269 0.85 10.48 -27.65
CA THR A 269 0.51 11.77 -28.29
C THR A 269 0.61 12.98 -27.38
N VAL A 270 0.94 12.81 -26.09
CA VAL A 270 1.53 13.94 -25.36
C VAL A 270 2.96 14.05 -25.87
N LYS A 271 3.16 14.85 -26.94
CA LYS A 271 4.47 15.45 -27.17
C LYS A 271 4.91 15.98 -25.81
N PRO A 272 6.04 15.50 -25.24
CA PRO A 272 6.57 16.15 -24.06
C PRO A 272 6.57 17.63 -24.39
N ASP A 273 5.96 18.45 -23.53
CA ASP A 273 6.13 19.89 -23.63
C ASP A 273 7.61 20.11 -23.90
N ALA A 274 7.91 20.91 -24.93
CA ALA A 274 9.23 21.04 -25.56
C ALA A 274 10.33 21.61 -24.63
N MET A 275 10.21 21.40 -23.32
CA MET A 275 11.07 21.84 -22.25
C MET A 275 11.33 20.78 -21.15
N SER A 276 10.65 19.63 -21.11
CA SER A 276 10.86 18.60 -20.06
C SER A 276 11.12 17.21 -20.62
N SER A 277 12.34 16.71 -20.46
CA SER A 277 12.76 15.34 -20.75
C SER A 277 12.27 14.30 -19.70
N HIS A 278 11.52 14.73 -18.69
CA HIS A 278 11.05 13.86 -17.60
C HIS A 278 9.55 13.57 -17.71
N ILE A 279 9.21 12.27 -17.77
CA ILE A 279 7.84 11.76 -17.63
C ILE A 279 7.37 12.03 -16.19
N ASP A 280 6.25 12.71 -16.02
CA ASP A 280 5.68 13.02 -14.70
C ASP A 280 5.15 11.77 -13.99
N ALA A 281 5.13 11.80 -12.66
CA ALA A 281 4.79 10.63 -11.85
C ALA A 281 3.36 10.10 -12.10
N PHE A 282 2.41 10.99 -12.43
CA PHE A 282 1.05 10.60 -12.76
C PHE A 282 0.95 9.84 -14.10
N THR A 283 1.74 10.23 -15.11
CA THR A 283 1.83 9.46 -16.36
C THR A 283 2.51 8.11 -16.13
N LYS A 284 3.58 8.06 -15.31
CA LYS A 284 4.18 6.77 -14.92
C LYS A 284 3.17 5.85 -14.22
N LEU A 285 2.31 6.40 -13.35
CA LEU A 285 1.24 5.67 -12.66
C LEU A 285 0.18 5.15 -13.65
N ALA A 286 -0.20 5.96 -14.64
CA ALA A 286 -1.12 5.54 -15.69
C ALA A 286 -0.55 4.39 -16.54
N HIS A 287 0.73 4.46 -16.90
CA HIS A 287 1.41 3.38 -17.63
C HIS A 287 1.47 2.09 -16.79
N ALA A 288 1.80 2.20 -15.50
CA ALA A 288 1.81 1.05 -14.59
C ALA A 288 0.41 0.43 -14.45
N SER A 289 -0.64 1.26 -14.36
CA SER A 289 -2.03 0.79 -14.33
C SER A 289 -2.44 0.07 -15.63
N ARG A 290 -1.94 0.50 -16.79
CA ARG A 290 -2.18 -0.19 -18.07
C ARG A 290 -1.50 -1.56 -18.11
N LEU A 291 -0.29 -1.68 -17.57
CA LEU A 291 0.39 -2.98 -17.51
C LEU A 291 -0.37 -3.99 -16.65
N VAL A 292 -0.99 -3.54 -15.56
CA VAL A 292 -1.88 -4.38 -14.75
C VAL A 292 -3.09 -4.84 -15.56
N GLU A 293 -3.70 -3.94 -16.34
CA GLU A 293 -4.81 -4.31 -17.21
C GLU A 293 -4.40 -5.34 -18.26
N GLN A 294 -3.27 -5.14 -18.93
CA GLN A 294 -2.74 -6.10 -19.90
C GLN A 294 -2.46 -7.46 -19.24
N ALA A 295 -1.87 -7.46 -18.03
CA ALA A 295 -1.65 -8.66 -17.26
C ALA A 295 -2.95 -9.39 -16.93
N LEU A 296 -3.95 -8.68 -16.38
CA LEU A 296 -5.24 -9.27 -16.02
C LEU A 296 -5.99 -9.80 -17.24
N THR A 297 -6.04 -9.03 -18.33
CA THR A 297 -6.63 -9.49 -19.61
C THR A 297 -5.92 -10.73 -20.12
N HIS A 298 -4.59 -10.75 -20.12
CA HIS A 298 -3.80 -11.91 -20.51
C HIS A 298 -4.14 -13.17 -19.68
N THR A 299 -4.34 -13.00 -18.37
CA THR A 299 -4.68 -14.13 -17.47
C THR A 299 -6.12 -14.62 -17.58
N HIS A 300 -7.08 -13.74 -17.91
CA HIS A 300 -8.52 -14.04 -17.87
C HIS A 300 -9.15 -14.24 -19.26
N GLU A 301 -8.58 -13.68 -20.32
CA GLU A 301 -9.11 -13.72 -21.70
C GLU A 301 -8.13 -14.43 -22.65
N VAL A 302 -7.67 -15.62 -22.25
CA VAL A 302 -6.64 -16.39 -22.96
C VAL A 302 -7.11 -16.83 -24.35
N THR A 303 -6.37 -16.46 -25.38
CA THR A 303 -6.62 -16.92 -26.75
C THR A 303 -6.14 -18.36 -26.96
N PRO A 304 -6.68 -19.12 -27.93
CA PRO A 304 -6.18 -20.47 -28.23
C PRO A 304 -4.77 -20.50 -28.85
N HIS A 305 -4.18 -19.35 -29.20
CA HIS A 305 -2.86 -19.25 -29.84
C HIS A 305 -1.72 -19.13 -28.81
N HIS A 306 -1.03 -20.24 -28.54
CA HIS A 306 -0.02 -20.33 -27.48
C HIS A 306 1.22 -19.44 -27.70
N GLU A 307 1.71 -19.31 -28.93
CA GLU A 307 2.87 -18.46 -29.26
C GLU A 307 2.55 -16.98 -29.03
N PHE A 308 1.34 -16.56 -29.41
CA PHE A 308 0.84 -15.21 -29.15
C PHE A 308 0.81 -14.92 -27.65
N ASN A 309 0.20 -15.79 -26.86
CA ASN A 309 0.13 -15.62 -25.40
C ASN A 309 1.52 -15.54 -24.76
N THR A 310 2.46 -16.38 -25.21
CA THR A 310 3.85 -16.39 -24.69
C THR A 310 4.57 -15.07 -25.01
N SER A 311 4.45 -14.59 -26.25
CA SER A 311 5.07 -13.32 -26.65
C SER A 311 4.45 -12.10 -25.93
N GLU A 312 3.13 -12.10 -25.74
CA GLU A 312 2.42 -11.07 -24.97
C GLU A 312 2.89 -11.01 -23.52
N ALA A 313 3.00 -12.17 -22.84
CA ALA A 313 3.50 -12.25 -21.48
C ALA A 313 4.93 -11.69 -21.35
N ILE A 314 5.83 -12.07 -22.27
CA ILE A 314 7.22 -11.57 -22.31
C ILE A 314 7.24 -10.06 -22.54
N GLN A 315 6.38 -9.53 -23.41
CA GLN A 315 6.30 -8.11 -23.69
C GLN A 315 5.85 -7.33 -22.46
N ILE A 316 4.82 -7.79 -21.74
CA ILE A 316 4.34 -7.12 -20.52
C ILE A 316 5.43 -7.11 -19.44
N ILE A 317 6.10 -8.25 -19.20
CA ILE A 317 7.21 -8.33 -18.23
C ILE A 317 8.36 -7.40 -18.60
N THR A 318 8.75 -7.39 -19.89
CA THR A 318 9.85 -6.55 -20.38
C THR A 318 9.52 -5.07 -20.22
N THR A 319 8.27 -4.69 -20.52
CA THR A 319 7.79 -3.31 -20.42
C THR A 319 7.71 -2.87 -18.96
N ALA A 320 7.20 -3.72 -18.07
CA ALA A 320 7.18 -3.47 -16.63
C ALA A 320 8.59 -3.31 -16.06
N THR A 321 9.54 -4.17 -16.47
CA THR A 321 10.95 -4.09 -16.07
C THR A 321 11.61 -2.79 -16.53
N SER A 322 11.39 -2.41 -17.79
CA SER A 322 11.89 -1.15 -18.35
C SER A 322 11.31 0.06 -17.62
N LEU A 323 9.99 0.08 -17.38
CA LEU A 323 9.33 1.14 -16.64
C LEU A 323 9.86 1.23 -15.21
N MET A 324 10.04 0.11 -14.51
CA MET A 324 10.63 0.06 -13.16
C MET A 324 12.05 0.64 -13.11
N ALA A 325 12.86 0.45 -14.15
CA ALA A 325 14.21 1.00 -14.22
C ALA A 325 14.20 2.54 -14.24
N THR A 326 13.15 3.17 -14.80
CA THR A 326 13.01 4.64 -14.84
C THR A 326 12.75 5.30 -13.48
N PHE A 327 12.63 4.52 -12.40
CA PHE A 327 12.45 5.02 -11.03
C PHE A 327 13.72 4.90 -10.17
N ALA A 328 14.80 4.29 -10.68
CA ALA A 328 16.01 3.99 -9.90
C ALA A 328 16.81 5.25 -9.49
N ASP A 329 16.74 6.31 -10.29
CA ASP A 329 17.62 7.50 -10.18
C ASP A 329 16.94 8.72 -9.52
N GLY A 330 15.73 8.58 -8.98
CA GLY A 330 14.95 9.71 -8.43
C GLY A 330 15.33 10.12 -6.99
N ASP A 331 15.12 11.40 -6.68
CA ASP A 331 15.20 12.01 -5.35
C ASP A 331 14.22 11.31 -4.37
N PRO A 332 14.47 11.24 -3.04
CA PRO A 332 13.60 10.52 -2.10
C PRO A 332 12.14 10.99 -2.10
N SER A 333 11.90 12.28 -2.42
CA SER A 333 10.56 12.85 -2.57
C SER A 333 9.79 12.24 -3.76
N GLU A 334 10.46 12.10 -4.91
CA GLU A 334 9.91 11.45 -6.11
C GLU A 334 9.68 9.94 -5.91
N ARG A 335 10.49 9.28 -5.07
CA ARG A 335 10.31 7.85 -4.74
C ARG A 335 9.00 7.58 -4.02
N ASN A 336 8.59 8.46 -3.11
CA ASN A 336 7.33 8.31 -2.37
C ASN A 336 6.12 8.43 -3.31
N VAL A 337 6.13 9.41 -4.22
CA VAL A 337 5.09 9.61 -5.23
C VAL A 337 5.05 8.44 -6.23
N SER A 338 6.21 7.88 -6.56
CA SER A 338 6.35 6.78 -7.52
C SER A 338 6.09 5.39 -6.94
N SER A 339 5.93 5.27 -5.61
CA SER A 339 5.77 4.00 -4.91
C SER A 339 4.56 3.20 -5.41
N SER A 340 3.43 3.87 -5.65
CA SER A 340 2.21 3.27 -6.21
C SER A 340 2.45 2.72 -7.62
N SER A 341 3.19 3.44 -8.46
CA SER A 341 3.54 2.99 -9.82
C SER A 341 4.42 1.73 -9.78
N LEU A 342 5.43 1.71 -8.90
CA LEU A 342 6.27 0.53 -8.67
C LEU A 342 5.46 -0.67 -8.15
N ALA A 343 4.52 -0.43 -7.24
CA ALA A 343 3.64 -1.47 -6.71
C ALA A 343 2.74 -2.07 -7.81
N LEU A 344 2.14 -1.24 -8.67
CA LEU A 344 1.35 -1.71 -9.81
C LEU A 344 2.19 -2.49 -10.82
N CYS A 345 3.39 -2.02 -11.18
CA CYS A 345 4.29 -2.78 -12.05
C CYS A 345 4.64 -4.16 -11.48
N ARG A 346 4.96 -4.22 -10.16
CA ARG A 346 5.21 -5.49 -9.47
C ARG A 346 3.99 -6.38 -9.44
N SER A 347 2.81 -5.82 -9.24
CA SER A 347 1.54 -6.57 -9.25
C SER A 347 1.27 -7.17 -10.64
N ALA A 348 1.37 -6.38 -11.71
CA ALA A 348 1.22 -6.85 -13.08
C ALA A 348 2.18 -8.00 -13.42
N MET A 349 3.43 -7.87 -13.00
CA MET A 349 4.42 -8.92 -13.16
C MET A 349 4.04 -10.18 -12.38
N MET A 350 3.70 -10.05 -11.10
CA MET A 350 3.31 -11.20 -10.26
C MET A 350 2.11 -11.95 -10.83
N GLU A 351 1.09 -11.26 -11.35
CA GLU A 351 -0.06 -11.89 -12.00
C GLU A 351 0.36 -12.77 -13.19
N ILE A 352 1.19 -12.24 -14.10
CA ILE A 352 1.69 -12.99 -15.26
C ILE A 352 2.56 -14.16 -14.84
N LEU A 353 3.45 -13.97 -13.86
CA LEU A 353 4.33 -15.02 -13.38
C LEU A 353 3.55 -16.15 -12.70
N SER A 354 2.56 -15.77 -11.88
CA SER A 354 1.65 -16.70 -11.20
C SER A 354 0.90 -17.55 -12.23
N TYR A 355 0.28 -16.90 -13.22
CA TYR A 355 -0.40 -17.57 -14.33
C TYR A 355 0.55 -18.53 -15.08
N GLY A 356 1.76 -18.08 -15.42
CA GLY A 356 2.78 -18.90 -16.09
C GLY A 356 3.15 -20.18 -15.32
N CYS A 357 3.18 -20.12 -13.98
CA CYS A 357 3.43 -21.29 -13.12
C CYS A 357 2.27 -22.31 -13.11
N HIS A 358 1.04 -21.86 -13.38
CA HIS A 358 -0.15 -22.72 -13.41
C HIS A 358 -0.41 -23.35 -14.78
N VAL A 359 0.15 -22.79 -15.85
CA VAL A 359 0.03 -23.33 -17.21
C VAL A 359 0.96 -24.55 -17.35
N LYS A 360 0.37 -25.75 -17.28
CA LYS A 360 1.07 -27.03 -17.54
C LYS A 360 1.32 -27.20 -19.05
N ASN A 361 2.28 -26.48 -19.63
CA ASN A 361 2.62 -26.62 -21.04
C ASN A 361 4.14 -26.79 -21.26
N PRO A 362 4.61 -27.68 -22.18
CA PRO A 362 6.03 -27.94 -22.40
C PRO A 362 6.84 -26.72 -22.86
N ASP A 363 6.21 -25.78 -23.58
CA ASP A 363 6.88 -24.59 -24.15
C ASP A 363 6.92 -23.38 -23.19
N SER A 364 6.51 -23.56 -21.93
CA SER A 364 6.50 -22.50 -20.90
C SER A 364 7.89 -22.23 -20.29
N GLU A 365 8.94 -22.90 -20.75
CA GLU A 365 10.28 -22.84 -20.17
C GLU A 365 10.84 -21.40 -20.16
N THR A 366 10.57 -20.63 -21.21
CA THR A 366 11.01 -19.23 -21.34
C THR A 366 10.32 -18.29 -20.35
N CYS A 367 9.00 -18.43 -20.18
CA CYS A 367 8.23 -17.65 -19.21
C CYS A 367 8.62 -18.02 -17.77
N ASN A 368 8.79 -19.32 -17.48
CA ASN A 368 9.26 -19.80 -16.20
C ASN A 368 10.69 -19.31 -15.90
N LEU A 369 11.57 -19.28 -16.90
CA LEU A 369 12.93 -18.78 -16.76
C LEU A 369 12.95 -17.26 -16.51
N ALA A 370 12.12 -16.48 -17.22
CA ALA A 370 11.97 -15.05 -16.99
C ALA A 370 11.40 -14.75 -15.59
N ALA A 371 10.37 -15.49 -15.17
CA ALA A 371 9.80 -15.44 -13.83
C ALA A 371 10.87 -15.66 -12.76
N LEU A 372 11.63 -16.72 -12.94
CA LEU A 372 12.63 -17.18 -11.99
C LEU A 372 13.84 -16.24 -11.95
N ASN A 373 14.23 -15.63 -13.09
CA ASN A 373 15.28 -14.60 -13.13
C ASN A 373 14.85 -13.29 -12.46
N MET A 374 13.60 -12.90 -12.57
CA MET A 374 13.07 -11.69 -11.93
C MET A 374 12.85 -11.88 -10.42
N LEU A 375 12.37 -13.05 -10.00
CA LEU A 375 12.34 -13.42 -8.60
C LEU A 375 13.76 -13.44 -8.02
N LYS A 376 14.74 -13.98 -8.75
CA LYS A 376 16.15 -13.94 -8.36
C LYS A 376 16.67 -12.52 -8.18
N SER A 377 16.35 -11.58 -9.08
CA SER A 377 16.84 -10.20 -8.98
C SER A 377 16.23 -9.46 -7.79
N THR A 378 14.92 -9.64 -7.57
CA THR A 378 14.21 -9.08 -6.41
C THR A 378 14.72 -9.67 -5.11
N LEU A 379 14.87 -10.99 -5.05
CA LEU A 379 15.45 -11.69 -3.91
C LEU A 379 16.89 -11.21 -3.66
N GLN A 380 17.70 -11.04 -4.70
CA GLN A 380 19.07 -10.55 -4.56
C GLN A 380 19.11 -9.12 -3.99
N ALA A 381 18.22 -8.23 -4.42
CA ALA A 381 18.12 -6.87 -3.89
C ALA A 381 17.70 -6.88 -2.42
N TYR A 382 16.70 -7.69 -2.07
CA TYR A 382 16.24 -7.84 -0.69
C TYR A 382 17.30 -8.47 0.22
N VAL A 383 18.05 -9.44 -0.32
CA VAL A 383 19.17 -10.07 0.38
C VAL A 383 20.29 -9.07 0.67
N LYS A 384 20.60 -8.22 -0.30
CA LYS A 384 21.58 -7.15 -0.16
C LYS A 384 21.12 -6.13 0.90
N LEU A 385 19.85 -5.74 0.91
CA LEU A 385 19.29 -4.82 1.93
C LEU A 385 19.52 -5.34 3.35
N TRP A 386 19.29 -6.64 3.60
CA TRP A 386 19.56 -7.24 4.91
C TRP A 386 21.05 -7.30 5.26
N ILE A 387 21.93 -7.47 4.28
CA ILE A 387 23.37 -7.35 4.50
C ILE A 387 23.73 -5.91 4.86
N ASP A 388 23.18 -4.92 4.18
CA ASP A 388 23.42 -3.51 4.47
C ASP A 388 22.94 -3.16 5.90
N ILE A 389 21.81 -3.71 6.36
CA ILE A 389 21.33 -3.61 7.76
C ILE A 389 22.36 -4.19 8.74
N LEU A 390 22.85 -5.41 8.47
CA LEU A 390 23.80 -6.10 9.35
C LEU A 390 25.15 -5.38 9.42
N VAL A 391 25.61 -4.83 8.30
CA VAL A 391 26.88 -4.05 8.22
C VAL A 391 26.75 -2.73 8.97
N ASN A 392 25.63 -2.02 8.82
CA ASN A 392 25.41 -0.70 9.44
C ASN A 392 24.74 -0.78 10.82
N ARG A 393 24.82 -1.91 11.51
CA ARG A 393 24.14 -2.15 12.81
C ARG A 393 24.56 -1.19 13.92
N ASP A 394 25.76 -0.60 13.83
CA ASP A 394 26.31 0.31 14.84
C ASP A 394 25.86 1.77 14.63
N ASP A 395 25.38 2.12 13.43
CA ASP A 395 24.81 3.45 13.14
C ASP A 395 23.28 3.40 13.29
N LYS A 396 22.79 3.90 14.43
CA LYS A 396 21.36 3.88 14.73
C LYS A 396 20.51 4.61 13.68
N GLN A 397 20.97 5.72 13.11
CA GLN A 397 20.16 6.47 12.15
C GLN A 397 20.01 5.70 10.83
N ILE A 398 21.11 5.15 10.32
CA ILE A 398 21.09 4.34 9.11
C ILE A 398 20.32 3.04 9.34
N LEU A 399 20.55 2.36 10.46
CA LEU A 399 19.88 1.12 10.83
C LEU A 399 18.36 1.28 10.86
N MET A 400 17.85 2.29 11.55
CA MET A 400 16.39 2.51 11.69
C MET A 400 15.73 2.81 10.35
N LYS A 401 16.41 3.51 9.45
CA LYS A 401 15.93 3.76 8.08
C LYS A 401 15.87 2.47 7.28
N LEU A 402 16.95 1.68 7.28
CA LEU A 402 17.02 0.44 6.51
C LEU A 402 16.04 -0.62 7.04
N LEU A 403 15.86 -0.72 8.36
CA LEU A 403 14.86 -1.61 8.97
C LEU A 403 13.44 -1.22 8.55
N ARG A 404 13.13 0.08 8.50
CA ARG A 404 11.84 0.58 7.99
C ARG A 404 11.64 0.21 6.52
N ASP A 405 12.67 0.38 5.70
CA ASP A 405 12.61 0.02 4.27
C ASP A 405 12.44 -1.49 4.06
N ALA A 406 13.11 -2.31 4.87
CA ALA A 406 13.03 -3.77 4.79
C ALA A 406 11.69 -4.34 5.28
N THR A 407 11.05 -3.68 6.24
CA THR A 407 9.78 -4.12 6.83
C THR A 407 8.55 -3.43 6.22
N ALA A 408 8.76 -2.46 5.32
CA ALA A 408 7.69 -1.76 4.64
C ALA A 408 6.76 -2.72 3.87
N GLY A 409 5.46 -2.64 4.16
CA GLY A 409 4.43 -3.46 3.53
C GLY A 409 4.25 -4.87 4.12
N PHE A 410 5.09 -5.28 5.08
CA PHE A 410 4.92 -6.54 5.79
C PHE A 410 4.05 -6.35 7.03
N VAL A 411 3.14 -7.31 7.27
CA VAL A 411 2.28 -7.33 8.47
C VAL A 411 2.87 -8.15 9.61
N ALA A 412 3.88 -8.98 9.33
CA ALA A 412 4.59 -9.81 10.30
C ALA A 412 5.99 -10.17 9.76
N ILE A 413 6.90 -10.49 10.68
CA ILE A 413 8.27 -10.96 10.41
C ILE A 413 8.62 -12.09 11.37
N THR A 414 9.50 -12.99 10.94
CA THR A 414 9.95 -14.15 11.74
C THR A 414 11.44 -14.38 11.52
N ASP A 415 12.05 -15.08 12.47
CA ASP A 415 13.42 -15.62 12.38
C ASP A 415 14.53 -14.57 12.17
N ALA A 416 15.76 -15.08 12.06
CA ALA A 416 16.94 -14.27 11.77
C ALA A 416 17.01 -13.97 10.26
N PRO A 417 17.41 -12.74 9.86
CA PRO A 417 18.09 -11.72 10.66
C PRO A 417 17.17 -10.80 11.48
N ALA A 418 15.89 -10.69 11.14
CA ALA A 418 15.02 -9.64 11.68
C ALA A 418 14.90 -9.68 13.21
N ILE A 419 14.74 -10.88 13.80
CA ILE A 419 14.57 -11.04 15.24
C ILE A 419 15.76 -10.55 16.08
N LEU A 420 16.97 -10.45 15.48
CA LEU A 420 18.16 -9.93 16.17
C LEU A 420 18.07 -8.42 16.42
N PHE A 421 17.19 -7.73 15.70
CA PHE A 421 16.90 -6.30 15.82
C PHE A 421 15.58 -6.03 16.56
N LEU A 422 15.14 -6.96 17.40
CA LEU A 422 13.89 -6.83 18.17
C LEU A 422 13.78 -5.50 18.94
N PRO A 423 14.81 -4.99 19.64
CA PRO A 423 14.71 -3.70 20.34
C PRO A 423 14.40 -2.55 19.39
N GLU A 424 15.07 -2.50 18.24
CA GLU A 424 14.88 -1.48 17.20
C GLU A 424 13.51 -1.61 16.53
N LEU A 425 13.03 -2.84 16.31
CA LEU A 425 11.72 -3.11 15.74
C LEU A 425 10.58 -2.73 16.68
N VAL A 426 10.74 -2.96 17.99
CA VAL A 426 9.78 -2.48 19.00
C VAL A 426 9.79 -0.96 19.09
N GLU A 427 10.95 -0.31 18.94
CA GLU A 427 11.06 1.15 18.84
C GLU A 427 10.37 1.69 17.57
N LEU A 428 10.57 1.05 16.42
CA LEU A 428 9.93 1.42 15.14
C LEU A 428 8.42 1.18 15.15
N TYR A 429 7.98 0.08 15.78
CA TYR A 429 6.60 -0.37 15.81
C TYR A 429 6.12 -0.66 17.24
N PRO A 430 5.84 0.38 18.07
CA PRO A 430 5.48 0.19 19.48
C PRO A 430 4.17 -0.58 19.72
N ARG A 431 3.35 -0.76 18.68
CA ARG A 431 2.10 -1.54 18.70
C ARG A 431 2.25 -2.95 18.14
N ALA A 432 3.45 -3.33 17.70
CA ALA A 432 3.70 -4.67 17.20
C ALA A 432 3.55 -5.69 18.34
N LYS A 433 2.82 -6.76 18.05
CA LYS A 433 2.64 -7.89 18.95
C LYS A 433 3.77 -8.89 18.71
N VAL A 434 4.39 -9.38 19.79
CA VAL A 434 5.51 -10.33 19.75
C VAL A 434 5.05 -11.69 20.26
N VAL A 435 5.29 -12.73 19.47
CA VAL A 435 4.98 -14.11 19.83
C VAL A 435 6.28 -14.83 20.13
N LEU A 436 6.51 -15.14 21.41
CA LEU A 436 7.66 -15.91 21.86
C LEU A 436 7.28 -17.39 21.94
N VAL A 437 7.86 -18.20 21.06
CA VAL A 437 7.68 -19.65 21.10
C VAL A 437 8.75 -20.28 21.99
N THR A 438 8.33 -20.92 23.08
CA THR A 438 9.23 -21.65 23.98
C THR A 438 9.31 -23.12 23.62
N ARG A 439 10.47 -23.72 23.92
CA ARG A 439 10.73 -25.14 23.67
C ARG A 439 11.66 -25.69 24.75
N ASP A 440 11.53 -26.98 25.02
CA ASP A 440 12.48 -27.73 25.86
C ASP A 440 13.94 -27.50 25.37
N PRO A 441 14.86 -27.04 26.23
CA PRO A 441 16.23 -26.70 25.82
C PRO A 441 17.01 -27.86 25.21
N ASP A 442 16.83 -29.07 25.75
CA ASP A 442 17.51 -30.27 25.27
C ASP A 442 17.00 -30.68 23.87
N GLN A 443 15.68 -30.64 23.65
CA GLN A 443 15.08 -30.87 22.33
C GLN A 443 15.49 -29.82 21.31
N TRP A 444 15.48 -28.54 21.70
CA TRP A 444 15.90 -27.44 20.84
C TRP A 444 17.37 -27.60 20.44
N PHE A 445 18.27 -27.88 21.39
CA PHE A 445 19.70 -28.01 21.12
C PHE A 445 20.02 -29.22 20.22
N ARG A 446 19.32 -30.35 20.39
CA ARG A 446 19.44 -31.50 19.46
C ARG A 446 19.06 -31.10 18.02
N SER A 447 17.99 -30.33 17.87
CA SER A 447 17.55 -29.82 16.56
C SER A 447 18.57 -28.84 15.96
N MET A 448 19.00 -27.85 16.75
CA MET A 448 19.90 -26.80 16.30
C MET A 448 21.31 -27.33 15.98
N SER A 449 21.86 -28.21 16.82
CA SER A 449 23.17 -28.84 16.57
C SER A 449 23.19 -29.74 15.33
N SER A 450 22.08 -30.40 15.03
CA SER A 450 21.90 -31.17 13.78
C SER A 450 21.92 -30.26 12.55
N LEU A 451 21.26 -29.10 12.63
CA LEU A 451 21.24 -28.09 11.57
C LEU A 451 22.63 -27.49 11.35
N MET A 452 23.28 -26.99 12.42
CA MET A 452 24.60 -26.35 12.35
C MET A 452 25.66 -27.26 11.73
N ARG A 453 25.63 -28.57 12.05
CA ARG A 453 26.55 -29.56 11.48
C ARG A 453 26.36 -29.77 9.98
N LYS A 454 25.14 -29.61 9.48
CA LYS A 454 24.80 -29.79 8.04
C LYS A 454 25.15 -28.57 7.19
N VAL A 455 25.38 -27.41 7.82
CA VAL A 455 25.75 -26.14 7.15
C VAL A 455 27.28 -25.95 7.09
N ALA A 456 28.07 -26.94 7.54
CA ALA A 456 29.49 -26.80 7.86
C ALA A 456 30.48 -27.28 6.77
N PRO A 457 30.70 -26.51 5.69
CA PRO A 457 32.06 -26.31 5.19
C PRO A 457 32.67 -25.06 5.81
N HIS A 458 34.00 -24.99 5.82
CA HIS A 458 34.74 -23.83 6.31
C HIS A 458 34.30 -22.55 5.56
N PRO A 459 34.06 -21.40 6.24
CA PRO A 459 33.50 -20.19 5.64
C PRO A 459 34.26 -19.70 4.40
N LEU A 460 35.58 -19.86 4.39
CA LEU A 460 36.44 -19.50 3.25
C LEU A 460 36.15 -20.37 2.01
N VAL A 461 35.91 -21.68 2.20
CA VAL A 461 35.63 -22.62 1.11
C VAL A 461 34.26 -22.31 0.51
N LEU A 462 33.25 -22.06 1.35
CA LEU A 462 31.92 -21.64 0.90
C LEU A 462 31.95 -20.31 0.15
N ARG A 463 32.74 -19.33 0.63
CA ARG A 463 32.91 -18.04 -0.04
C ARG A 463 33.44 -18.21 -1.46
N VAL A 464 34.50 -19.00 -1.64
CA VAL A 464 35.06 -19.27 -2.98
C VAL A 464 34.07 -20.06 -3.83
N LEU A 465 33.51 -21.14 -3.29
CA LEU A 465 32.60 -22.01 -4.04
C LEU A 465 31.36 -21.29 -4.56
N LEU A 466 30.74 -20.44 -3.74
CA LEU A 466 29.49 -19.75 -4.08
C LEU A 466 29.70 -18.38 -4.75
N TRP A 467 30.94 -17.88 -4.81
CA TRP A 467 31.25 -16.57 -5.40
C TRP A 467 30.64 -16.32 -6.79
N PRO A 468 30.71 -17.26 -7.76
CA PRO A 468 30.14 -17.02 -9.08
C PRO A 468 28.62 -17.22 -9.14
N CYS A 469 27.97 -17.65 -8.05
CA CYS A 469 26.52 -17.89 -8.01
C CYS A 469 25.76 -16.63 -7.55
N PRO A 470 24.98 -15.94 -8.41
CA PRO A 470 24.47 -14.60 -8.11
C PRO A 470 23.68 -14.43 -6.80
N THR A 471 22.78 -15.36 -6.48
CA THR A 471 21.99 -15.32 -5.25
C THR A 471 22.77 -15.87 -4.05
N TRP A 472 23.52 -16.97 -4.27
CA TRP A 472 24.19 -17.72 -3.21
C TRP A 472 25.53 -17.12 -2.77
N ARG A 473 26.15 -16.23 -3.56
CA ARG A 473 27.42 -15.57 -3.20
C ARG A 473 27.37 -14.80 -1.89
N TRP A 474 26.17 -14.32 -1.55
CA TRP A 474 25.91 -13.53 -0.35
C TRP A 474 25.67 -14.38 0.90
N PHE A 475 25.31 -15.66 0.72
CA PHE A 475 24.95 -16.56 1.82
C PHE A 475 26.06 -16.72 2.88
N PRO A 476 27.36 -16.86 2.52
CA PRO A 476 28.43 -16.94 3.52
C PRO A 476 28.59 -15.65 4.34
N LEU A 477 28.44 -14.49 3.70
CA LEU A 477 28.48 -13.19 4.38
C LEU A 477 27.28 -13.03 5.30
N TRP A 478 26.09 -13.38 4.83
CA TRP A 478 24.86 -13.36 5.61
C TRP A 478 24.97 -14.19 6.89
N ILE A 479 25.36 -15.46 6.79
CA ILE A 479 25.47 -16.36 7.95
C ILE A 479 26.52 -15.84 8.93
N GLN A 480 27.65 -15.33 8.42
CA GLN A 480 28.68 -14.73 9.25
C GLN A 480 28.14 -13.53 10.04
N TYR A 481 27.57 -12.55 9.35
CA TYR A 481 27.08 -11.34 10.01
C TYR A 481 25.94 -11.63 10.98
N ILE A 482 25.00 -12.53 10.64
CA ILE A 482 24.00 -13.01 11.61
C ILE A 482 24.67 -13.58 12.84
N GLY A 483 25.69 -14.44 12.65
CA GLY A 483 26.44 -15.04 13.75
C GLY A 483 27.14 -14.00 14.62
N ASP A 484 27.69 -12.94 14.02
CA ASP A 484 28.36 -11.85 14.72
C ASP A 484 27.37 -11.03 15.57
N VAL A 485 26.26 -10.56 14.98
CA VAL A 485 25.20 -9.83 15.71
C VAL A 485 24.59 -10.68 16.82
N ASN A 486 24.34 -11.97 16.55
CA ASN A 486 23.82 -12.89 17.53
C ASN A 486 24.77 -13.04 18.73
N ARG A 487 26.08 -13.16 18.45
CA ARG A 487 27.10 -13.26 19.49
C ARG A 487 27.21 -11.99 20.31
N GLU A 488 27.11 -10.82 19.68
CA GLU A 488 27.13 -9.52 20.35
C GLU A 488 25.92 -9.32 21.27
N ARG A 489 24.72 -9.69 20.83
CA ARG A 489 23.46 -9.39 21.56
C ARG A 489 23.06 -10.44 22.59
N ILE A 490 23.20 -11.72 22.26
CA ILE A 490 22.64 -12.85 23.04
C ILE A 490 23.76 -13.80 23.49
N GLY A 491 24.87 -13.84 22.75
CA GLY A 491 26.01 -14.71 22.99
C GLY A 491 26.12 -15.86 21.98
N ALA A 492 27.16 -16.67 22.13
CA ALA A 492 27.41 -17.79 21.21
C ALA A 492 26.38 -18.92 21.38
N ILE A 493 25.99 -19.53 20.25
CA ILE A 493 25.16 -20.75 20.21
C ILE A 493 26.07 -21.96 20.48
N SER A 494 26.46 -22.15 21.74
CA SER A 494 27.41 -23.21 22.16
C SER A 494 26.79 -24.26 23.08
N SER A 495 25.70 -23.93 23.78
CA SER A 495 25.01 -24.84 24.71
C SER A 495 23.50 -24.74 24.58
N LYS A 496 22.80 -25.69 25.21
CA LYS A 496 21.34 -25.66 25.32
C LYS A 496 20.82 -24.43 26.05
N ASP A 497 21.62 -23.81 26.90
CA ASP A 497 21.24 -22.60 27.65
C ASP A 497 21.08 -21.37 26.75
N TYR A 498 21.54 -21.45 25.50
CA TYR A 498 21.32 -20.39 24.53
C TYR A 498 19.84 -20.03 24.38
N ILE A 499 18.94 -21.01 24.28
CA ILE A 499 17.52 -20.73 24.11
C ILE A 499 16.93 -20.03 25.33
N LEU A 500 17.45 -20.33 26.53
CA LEU A 500 17.04 -19.67 27.76
C LEU A 500 17.49 -18.20 27.75
N ARG A 501 18.76 -17.94 27.42
CA ARG A 501 19.28 -16.57 27.24
C ARG A 501 18.51 -15.79 26.19
N PHE A 502 18.16 -16.43 25.07
CA PHE A 502 17.34 -15.82 24.02
C PHE A 502 15.95 -15.44 24.54
N ASN A 503 15.26 -16.36 25.23
CA ASN A 503 13.94 -16.09 25.80
C ASN A 503 13.99 -14.93 26.80
N ASP A 504 15.01 -14.90 27.66
CA ASP A 504 15.18 -13.81 28.63
C ASP A 504 15.51 -12.48 27.94
N TRP A 505 16.34 -12.51 26.90
CA TRP A 505 16.62 -11.34 26.08
C TRP A 505 15.36 -10.78 25.42
N VAL A 506 14.48 -11.64 24.87
CA VAL A 506 13.18 -11.21 24.32
C VAL A 506 12.31 -10.56 25.39
N ARG A 507 12.16 -11.20 26.56
CA ARG A 507 11.35 -10.67 27.66
C ARG A 507 11.84 -9.31 28.17
N ASN A 508 13.16 -9.10 28.16
CA ASN A 508 13.75 -7.85 28.64
C ASN A 508 13.59 -6.68 27.65
N ASN A 509 13.33 -6.96 26.37
CA ASN A 509 13.25 -5.93 25.32
C ASN A 509 11.82 -5.64 24.83
N VAL A 510 10.82 -6.40 25.30
CA VAL A 510 9.43 -6.27 24.85
C VAL A 510 8.53 -5.93 26.04
N PRO A 511 7.66 -4.91 25.94
CA PRO A 511 6.63 -4.66 26.95
C PRO A 511 5.73 -5.88 27.15
N ALA A 512 5.45 -6.25 28.40
CA ALA A 512 4.66 -7.44 28.72
C ALA A 512 3.28 -7.46 28.02
N ASP A 513 2.63 -6.31 27.90
CA ASP A 513 1.31 -6.16 27.25
C ASP A 513 1.34 -6.46 25.74
N ASN A 514 2.52 -6.36 25.11
CA ASN A 514 2.72 -6.58 23.68
C ASN A 514 3.28 -7.98 23.38
N MET A 515 3.38 -8.87 24.37
CA MET A 515 4.04 -10.17 24.21
C MET A 515 3.16 -11.32 24.71
N ILE A 516 3.17 -12.42 23.96
CA ILE A 516 2.69 -13.72 24.43
C ILE A 516 3.83 -14.74 24.43
N THR A 517 3.84 -15.63 25.42
CA THR A 517 4.66 -16.84 25.39
C THR A 517 3.75 -18.04 25.11
N MET A 518 4.11 -18.88 24.15
CA MET A 518 3.34 -20.08 23.82
C MET A 518 4.24 -21.27 23.44
N GLU A 519 3.69 -22.47 23.54
CA GLU A 519 4.29 -23.69 23.01
C GLU A 519 3.49 -24.21 21.82
N LEU A 520 4.17 -24.67 20.78
CA LEU A 520 3.52 -25.16 19.54
C LEU A 520 2.43 -26.24 19.76
N PRO A 521 2.52 -27.16 20.74
CA PRO A 521 1.46 -28.14 21.00
C PRO A 521 0.12 -27.53 21.42
N GLN A 522 0.09 -26.27 21.87
CA GLN A 522 -1.15 -25.57 22.28
C GLN A 522 -2.04 -25.17 21.09
N GLY A 523 -1.52 -25.23 19.86
CA GLY A 523 -2.30 -24.94 18.66
C GLY A 523 -2.73 -23.47 18.54
N TRP A 524 -3.91 -23.24 17.96
CA TRP A 524 -4.38 -21.90 17.59
C TRP A 524 -4.88 -21.04 18.74
N GLU A 525 -5.38 -21.64 19.82
CA GLU A 525 -6.13 -20.95 20.87
C GLU A 525 -5.37 -19.76 21.50
N PRO A 526 -4.11 -19.90 21.96
CA PRO A 526 -3.41 -18.80 22.62
C PRO A 526 -3.14 -17.62 21.66
N LEU A 527 -2.86 -17.93 20.41
CA LEU A 527 -2.58 -16.92 19.38
C LEU A 527 -3.85 -16.17 18.98
N ALA A 528 -4.97 -16.88 18.82
CA ALA A 528 -6.25 -16.29 18.46
C ALA A 528 -6.74 -15.32 19.56
N GLU A 529 -6.66 -15.73 20.82
CA GLU A 529 -6.99 -14.87 21.97
C GLU A 529 -6.09 -13.63 22.03
N PHE A 530 -4.77 -13.82 21.93
CA PHE A 530 -3.83 -12.70 21.97
C PHE A 530 -4.03 -11.71 20.82
N LEU A 531 -4.47 -12.18 19.65
CA LEU A 531 -4.73 -11.34 18.48
C LEU A 531 -6.15 -10.76 18.44
N ASP A 532 -7.04 -11.14 19.38
CA ASP A 532 -8.47 -10.81 19.38
C ASP A 532 -9.16 -11.25 18.07
N ARG A 533 -8.94 -12.51 17.70
CA ARG A 533 -9.46 -13.15 16.47
C ARG A 533 -10.12 -14.49 16.77
N PRO A 534 -11.07 -14.95 15.93
CA PRO A 534 -11.66 -16.27 16.09
C PRO A 534 -10.62 -17.37 15.85
N VAL A 535 -10.74 -18.47 16.60
CA VAL A 535 -9.91 -19.67 16.41
C VAL A 535 -10.23 -20.27 15.04
N PRO A 536 -9.22 -20.50 14.16
CA PRO A 536 -9.43 -21.14 12.87
C PRO A 536 -9.96 -22.59 12.99
N ASN A 537 -10.80 -23.01 12.05
CA ASN A 537 -11.34 -24.39 11.97
C ASN A 537 -10.38 -25.38 11.26
N GLU A 538 -9.11 -25.04 11.13
CA GLU A 538 -8.09 -25.85 10.45
C GLU A 538 -7.02 -26.34 11.44
N PRO A 539 -6.36 -27.49 11.17
CA PRO A 539 -5.32 -27.99 12.06
C PRO A 539 -4.11 -27.04 12.11
N PHE A 540 -3.51 -26.91 13.29
CA PHE A 540 -2.31 -26.07 13.45
C PHE A 540 -1.17 -26.60 12.55
N PRO A 541 -0.57 -25.74 11.70
CA PRO A 541 0.34 -26.19 10.66
C PRO A 541 1.63 -26.79 11.25
N ARG A 542 2.10 -27.89 10.64
CA ARG A 542 3.40 -28.52 10.96
C ARG A 542 4.25 -28.62 9.70
N ALA A 543 5.23 -27.72 9.57
CA ALA A 543 6.22 -27.80 8.50
C ALA A 543 7.34 -28.79 8.86
N ASN A 544 7.56 -29.82 8.03
CA ASN A 544 8.65 -30.77 8.24
C ASN A 544 9.92 -30.33 7.50
N GLU A 545 10.59 -29.31 8.03
CA GLU A 545 11.80 -28.70 7.44
C GLU A 545 12.97 -29.68 7.27
N SER A 546 12.99 -30.74 8.09
CA SER A 546 14.08 -31.72 8.13
C SER A 546 14.29 -32.50 6.82
N ALA A 547 13.23 -32.66 6.01
CA ALA A 547 13.26 -33.34 4.72
C ALA A 547 13.71 -32.43 3.56
N ILE A 548 13.50 -31.11 3.68
CA ILE A 548 13.70 -30.14 2.59
C ILE A 548 15.14 -29.63 2.55
N LEU A 549 15.75 -29.37 3.71
CA LEU A 549 17.12 -28.86 3.85
C LEU A 549 18.20 -29.66 3.09
N PRO A 550 18.28 -31.01 3.14
CA PRO A 550 19.30 -31.75 2.40
C PRO A 550 19.12 -31.65 0.87
N LEU A 551 17.89 -31.50 0.39
CA LEU A 551 17.61 -31.34 -1.05
C LEU A 551 18.10 -29.98 -1.56
N ILE A 552 17.84 -28.91 -0.79
CA ILE A 552 18.32 -27.56 -1.10
C ILE A 552 19.85 -27.53 -1.10
N SER A 553 20.48 -28.08 -0.07
CA SER A 553 21.94 -28.17 0.07
C SER A 553 22.58 -28.86 -1.14
N ARG A 554 22.11 -30.05 -1.52
CA ARG A 554 22.59 -30.78 -2.70
C ARG A 554 22.47 -29.95 -3.98
N LYS A 555 21.33 -29.29 -4.18
CA LYS A 555 21.08 -28.47 -5.38
C LYS A 555 22.09 -27.32 -5.48
N ILE A 556 22.38 -26.64 -4.35
CA ILE A 556 23.37 -25.55 -4.30
C ILE A 556 24.76 -26.05 -4.72
N TYR A 557 25.25 -27.14 -4.11
CA TYR A 557 26.59 -27.67 -4.40
C TYR A 557 26.72 -28.12 -5.86
N VAL A 558 25.70 -28.78 -6.42
CA VAL A 558 25.68 -29.18 -7.83
C VAL A 558 25.70 -27.96 -8.75
N THR A 559 24.85 -26.96 -8.49
CA THR A 559 24.82 -25.72 -9.29
C THR A 559 26.16 -24.99 -9.23
N ALA A 560 26.76 -24.83 -8.05
CA ALA A 560 28.07 -24.20 -7.91
C ALA A 560 29.17 -24.96 -8.65
N GLY A 561 29.17 -26.30 -8.57
CA GLY A 561 30.11 -27.15 -9.30
C GLY A 561 29.99 -27.00 -10.82
N VAL A 562 28.76 -26.98 -11.35
CA VAL A 562 28.50 -26.76 -12.79
C VAL A 562 29.00 -25.38 -13.24
N VAL A 563 28.72 -24.33 -12.47
CA VAL A 563 29.18 -22.96 -12.80
C VAL A 563 30.70 -22.89 -12.83
N TRP A 564 31.39 -23.48 -11.85
CA TRP A 564 32.86 -23.54 -11.85
C TRP A 564 33.41 -24.36 -13.01
N ALA A 565 32.79 -25.47 -13.38
CA ALA A 565 33.20 -26.25 -14.55
C ALA A 565 33.10 -25.44 -15.86
N ILE A 566 32.07 -24.60 -16.00
CA ILE A 566 31.91 -23.68 -17.14
C ILE A 566 33.00 -22.58 -17.13
N ILE A 567 33.27 -21.98 -15.97
CA ILE A 567 34.30 -20.94 -15.83
C ILE A 567 35.69 -21.49 -16.17
N LEU A 568 36.04 -22.65 -15.61
CA LEU A 568 37.35 -23.27 -15.82
C LEU A 568 37.53 -23.76 -17.26
N SER A 569 36.48 -24.29 -17.89
CA SER A 569 36.53 -24.68 -19.30
C SER A 569 36.69 -23.47 -20.21
N GLY A 570 35.94 -22.38 -19.98
CA GLY A 570 36.08 -21.13 -20.72
C GLY A 570 37.48 -20.51 -20.58
N ALA A 571 38.01 -20.46 -19.35
CA ALA A 571 39.37 -20.00 -19.09
C ALA A 571 40.43 -20.88 -19.77
N GLY A 572 40.23 -22.20 -19.78
CA GLY A 572 41.11 -23.15 -20.46
C GLY A 572 41.13 -22.96 -21.98
N VAL A 573 39.95 -22.74 -22.59
CA VAL A 573 39.83 -22.44 -24.03
C VAL A 573 40.54 -21.14 -24.38
N LEU A 574 40.36 -20.08 -23.60
CA LEU A 574 41.03 -18.78 -23.79
C LEU A 574 42.55 -18.88 -23.61
N ALA A 575 43.03 -19.64 -22.63
CA ALA A 575 44.46 -19.87 -22.43
C ALA A 575 45.07 -20.67 -23.58
N TRP A 576 44.35 -21.67 -24.10
CA TRP A 576 44.80 -22.48 -25.23
C TRP A 576 44.86 -21.67 -26.53
N SER A 577 43.81 -20.89 -26.83
CA SER A 577 43.78 -20.01 -28.01
C SER A 577 44.83 -18.90 -27.91
N GLY A 578 44.99 -18.28 -26.74
CA GLY A 578 46.02 -17.28 -26.48
C GLY A 578 47.45 -17.84 -26.63
N ARG A 579 47.70 -19.08 -26.19
CA ARG A 579 48.97 -19.77 -26.42
C ARG A 579 49.22 -20.04 -27.91
N GLY A 580 48.17 -20.37 -28.67
CA GLY A 580 48.24 -20.53 -30.13
C GLY A 580 48.64 -19.22 -30.82
N ILE A 581 47.98 -18.12 -30.47
CA ILE A 581 48.26 -16.79 -31.02
C ILE A 581 49.68 -16.32 -30.65
N TRP A 582 50.11 -16.52 -29.40
CA TRP A 582 51.48 -16.20 -28.99
C TRP A 582 52.50 -16.98 -29.82
N LYS A 583 52.34 -18.30 -29.92
CA LYS A 583 53.28 -19.14 -30.71
C LYS A 583 53.37 -18.70 -32.16
N SER A 584 52.26 -18.28 -32.77
CA SER A 584 52.24 -17.75 -34.13
C SER A 584 52.80 -16.33 -34.28
N ALA A 585 52.91 -15.57 -33.19
CA ALA A 585 53.46 -14.21 -33.18
C ALA A 585 54.96 -14.16 -32.84
N VAL A 586 55.52 -15.25 -32.29
CA VAL A 586 56.94 -15.38 -31.92
C VAL A 586 57.73 -16.28 -32.90
N ALA A 587 57.03 -17.07 -33.71
CA ALA A 587 57.58 -17.69 -34.92
C ALA A 587 57.56 -16.68 -36.07
#